data_AF-A0A1B6H584-F1
#
_entry.id   AF-A0A1B6H584-F1
#
_cell.length_a   1.000
_cell.length_b   1.000
_cell.length_c   1.000
_cell.angle_alpha   90.00
_cell.angle_beta   90.00
_cell.angle_gamma   90.00
#
_symmetry.space_group_name_H-M   'P 1'
#
loop_
_entity.id
_entity.type
_entity.pdbx_description
1 polymer ?
#
loop_
_entity_poly.entity_id
_entity_poly.type
_entity_poly.pdbx_seq_one_letter_code
_entity_poly.pdbx_strand_id
1 'polypeptide(L)'
;TRLRKLEAEESKYAAIVLALAGIARMDWEDRVGQVLESEEMLYAVGQGALAVECRENDLATMALLEPLHHRATTARVVAERSFLCTLGGGCSAPVAVQSTLRERTLALT
;
A
#
# COMPACT_ATOMS: atom_id res chain seq x y z
N THR A 1 -21.09 1.45 2.22
CA THR A 1 -19.62 1.25 2.28
C THR A 1 -19.30 -0.22 2.04
N ARG A 2 -18.04 -0.60 1.77
CA ARG A 2 -17.70 -1.98 1.35
C ARG A 2 -18.14 -3.05 2.36
N LEU A 3 -17.83 -2.88 3.64
CA LEU A 3 -18.25 -3.81 4.71
C LEU A 3 -19.77 -3.91 4.86
N ARG A 4 -20.48 -2.77 4.92
CA ARG A 4 -21.95 -2.77 4.97
C ARG A 4 -22.60 -3.52 3.81
N LYS A 5 -21.98 -3.53 2.62
CA LYS A 5 -22.47 -4.30 1.46
C LYS A 5 -22.25 -5.80 1.61
N LEU A 6 -21.19 -6.22 2.32
CA LEU A 6 -20.91 -7.62 2.63
C LEU A 6 -21.87 -8.15 3.71
N GLU A 7 -22.16 -7.34 4.73
CA GLU A 7 -22.97 -7.71 5.91
C GLU A 7 -24.48 -7.61 5.70
N ALA A 8 -24.93 -7.03 4.57
CA ALA A 8 -26.35 -6.91 4.28
C ALA A 8 -27.01 -8.30 4.16
N GLU A 9 -28.24 -8.46 4.65
CA GLU A 9 -28.98 -9.73 4.57
C GLU A 9 -29.12 -10.22 3.13
N GLU A 10 -29.34 -9.31 2.18
CA GLU A 10 -29.36 -9.58 0.74
C GLU A 10 -28.01 -9.25 0.07
N SER A 11 -26.89 -9.56 0.74
CA SER A 11 -25.55 -9.35 0.19
C SER A 11 -25.34 -10.18 -1.07
N LYS A 12 -24.81 -9.54 -2.11
CA LYS A 12 -24.39 -10.20 -3.36
C LYS A 12 -22.95 -10.72 -3.32
N TYR A 13 -22.25 -10.55 -2.19
CA TYR A 13 -20.85 -10.89 -2.04
C TYR A 13 -20.69 -12.00 -1.00
N ALA A 14 -19.96 -13.05 -1.36
CA ALA A 14 -19.54 -14.08 -0.39
C ALA A 14 -18.32 -13.62 0.43
N ALA A 15 -17.46 -12.79 -0.16
CA ALA A 15 -16.28 -12.19 0.46
C ALA A 15 -15.91 -10.89 -0.26
N ILE A 16 -15.04 -10.10 0.36
CA ILE A 16 -14.39 -8.93 -0.25
C ILE A 16 -12.89 -8.97 0.03
N VAL A 17 -12.10 -8.42 -0.88
CA VAL A 17 -10.65 -8.27 -0.71
C VAL A 17 -10.36 -6.83 -0.31
N LEU A 18 -9.61 -6.66 0.78
CA LEU A 18 -9.22 -5.35 1.33
C LEU A 18 -7.75 -5.38 1.72
N ALA A 19 -7.09 -4.22 1.68
CA ALA A 19 -5.72 -4.10 2.17
C ALA A 19 -5.71 -4.21 3.70
N LEU A 20 -4.91 -5.14 4.24
CA LEU A 20 -4.77 -5.36 5.67
C LEU A 20 -4.37 -4.08 6.43
N ALA A 21 -3.46 -3.28 5.86
CA ALA A 21 -3.03 -2.01 6.46
C ALA A 21 -4.18 -0.99 6.64
N GLY A 22 -5.23 -1.07 5.82
CA GLY A 22 -6.43 -0.24 5.98
C GLY A 22 -7.34 -0.74 7.10
N ILE A 23 -7.44 -2.06 7.26
CA ILE A 23 -8.19 -2.69 8.36
C ILE A 23 -7.51 -2.41 9.71
N ALA A 24 -6.20 -2.61 9.79
CA ALA A 24 -5.44 -2.41 11.03
C ALA A 24 -5.49 -0.95 11.52
N ARG A 25 -5.45 0.03 10.62
CA ARG A 25 -5.58 1.45 11.00
C ARG A 25 -6.96 1.84 11.54
N MET A 26 -7.96 0.99 11.32
CA MET A 26 -9.33 1.18 11.80
C MET A 26 -9.62 0.36 13.06
N ASP A 27 -8.63 -0.39 13.57
CA ASP A 27 -8.78 -1.34 14.68
C ASP A 27 -9.88 -2.39 14.41
N TRP A 28 -9.92 -2.92 13.17
CA TRP A 28 -10.95 -3.86 12.67
C TRP A 28 -10.40 -5.25 12.33
N GLU A 29 -9.27 -5.64 12.91
CA GLU A 29 -8.58 -6.91 12.64
C GLU A 29 -9.42 -8.14 12.97
N ASP A 30 -10.37 -8.02 13.90
CA ASP A 30 -11.37 -9.04 14.25
C ASP A 30 -12.26 -9.45 13.07
N ARG A 31 -12.33 -8.60 12.02
CA ARG A 31 -13.09 -8.84 10.80
C ARG A 31 -12.29 -9.53 9.70
N VAL A 32 -11.00 -9.80 9.90
CA VAL A 32 -10.15 -10.44 8.89
C VAL A 32 -10.39 -11.95 8.90
N GLY A 33 -10.94 -12.47 7.79
CA GLY A 33 -11.12 -13.92 7.62
C GLY A 33 -9.84 -14.65 7.19
N GLN A 34 -9.03 -14.01 6.33
CA GLN A 34 -7.76 -14.56 5.83
C GLN A 34 -6.82 -13.40 5.45
N VAL A 35 -5.55 -13.53 5.81
CA VAL A 35 -4.47 -12.71 5.27
C VAL A 35 -3.91 -13.44 4.05
N LEU A 36 -3.85 -12.74 2.91
CA LEU A 36 -3.28 -13.26 1.67
C LEU A 36 -1.79 -12.90 1.64
N GLU A 37 -0.93 -13.91 1.66
CA GLU A 37 0.52 -13.71 1.62
C GLU A 37 0.98 -13.41 0.19
N SER A 38 2.22 -12.95 0.03
CA SER A 38 2.71 -12.47 -1.28
C SER A 38 2.84 -13.60 -2.31
N GLU A 39 2.96 -14.85 -1.87
CA GLU A 39 2.95 -16.05 -2.71
C GLU A 39 1.57 -16.31 -3.34
N GLU A 40 0.49 -15.87 -2.67
CA GLU A 40 -0.88 -16.00 -3.15
C GLU A 40 -1.32 -14.77 -3.95
N MET A 41 -0.97 -13.58 -3.47
CA MET A 41 -1.37 -12.32 -4.09
C MET A 41 -0.36 -11.19 -3.80
N LEU A 42 0.34 -10.77 -4.85
CA LEU A 42 1.16 -9.57 -4.82
C LEU A 42 0.32 -8.31 -4.51
N TYR A 43 0.93 -7.32 -3.87
CA TYR A 43 0.23 -6.12 -3.42
C TYR A 43 0.32 -4.98 -4.45
N ALA A 44 -0.59 -4.00 -4.36
CA ALA A 44 -0.54 -2.82 -5.23
C ALA A 44 0.66 -1.92 -4.90
N VAL A 45 1.26 -1.28 -5.89
CA VAL A 45 2.41 -0.37 -5.71
C VAL A 45 2.18 0.64 -4.57
N GLY A 46 3.07 0.65 -3.58
CA GLY A 46 3.00 1.50 -2.40
C GLY A 46 1.93 1.12 -1.36
N GLN A 47 1.28 -0.05 -1.49
CA GLN A 47 0.22 -0.48 -0.57
C GLN A 47 0.72 -0.49 0.88
N GLY A 48 -0.02 0.19 1.75
CA GLY A 48 0.31 0.27 3.17
C GLY A 48 1.32 1.37 3.53
N ALA A 49 1.99 2.01 2.58
CA ALA A 49 2.78 3.21 2.85
C ALA A 49 1.88 4.46 2.93
N LEU A 50 2.28 5.43 3.75
CA LEU A 50 1.71 6.77 3.75
C LEU A 50 2.76 7.73 3.22
N ALA A 51 2.33 8.68 2.40
CA ALA A 51 3.16 9.75 1.87
C ALA A 51 2.50 11.09 2.17
N VAL A 52 3.31 12.11 2.41
CA VAL A 52 2.86 13.49 2.60
C VAL A 52 3.38 14.30 1.43
N GLU A 53 2.47 14.94 0.70
CA GLU A 53 2.81 15.87 -0.37
C GLU A 53 2.93 17.29 0.21
N CYS A 54 3.98 17.99 -0.18
CA CYS A 54 4.18 19.40 0.16
C CYS A 54 4.76 20.14 -1.04
N ARG A 55 4.81 21.48 -0.95
CA ARG A 55 5.41 22.31 -1.99
C ARG A 55 6.92 22.11 -2.01
N GLU A 56 7.49 21.95 -3.20
CA GLU A 56 8.94 21.72 -3.40
C GLU A 56 9.82 22.82 -2.77
N ASN A 57 9.37 24.08 -2.80
CA ASN A 57 10.14 25.22 -2.29
C ASN A 57 9.84 25.58 -0.82
N ASP A 58 9.07 24.76 -0.09
CA ASP A 58 8.69 25.01 1.31
C ASP A 58 9.62 24.28 2.29
N LEU A 59 10.83 24.84 2.46
CA LEU A 59 11.87 24.26 3.32
C LEU A 59 11.41 24.11 4.78
N ALA A 60 10.56 25.01 5.26
CA ALA A 60 10.03 24.95 6.63
C ALA A 60 9.14 23.72 6.82
N THR A 61 8.25 23.44 5.87
CA THR A 61 7.41 22.24 5.90
C THR A 61 8.25 20.97 5.76
N MET A 62 9.24 20.95 4.85
CA MET A 62 10.12 19.79 4.70
C MET A 62 10.90 19.46 5.98
N ALA A 63 11.40 20.48 6.69
CA ALA A 63 12.08 20.28 7.97
C ALA A 63 11.16 19.65 9.05
N LEU A 64 9.86 19.97 9.03
CA LEU A 64 8.87 19.36 9.93
C LEU A 64 8.52 17.90 9.54
N LEU A 65 8.62 17.56 8.26
CA LEU A 65 8.31 16.22 7.75
C LEU A 65 9.49 15.24 7.84
N GLU A 66 10.73 15.73 7.88
CA GLU A 66 11.94 14.90 7.94
C GLU A 66 11.89 13.80 9.02
N PRO A 67 11.42 14.06 10.26
CA PRO A 67 11.34 13.01 11.28
C PRO A 67 10.38 11.86 10.94
N LEU A 68 9.41 12.08 10.03
CA LEU A 68 8.46 11.06 9.59
C LEU A 68 9.02 10.18 8.47
N HIS A 69 10.18 10.55 7.90
CA HIS A 69 10.75 9.90 6.73
C HIS A 69 11.39 8.55 7.08
N HIS A 70 10.70 7.47 6.76
CA HIS A 70 11.23 6.12 6.91
C HIS A 70 12.00 5.65 5.67
N ARG A 71 13.33 5.81 5.69
CA ARG A 71 14.23 5.57 4.54
C ARG A 71 14.03 4.21 3.85
N ALA A 72 13.83 3.14 4.62
CA ALA A 72 13.65 1.79 4.07
C ALA A 72 12.34 1.66 3.29
N THR A 73 11.25 2.26 3.78
CA THR A 73 9.97 2.31 3.06
C THR A 73 10.11 3.18 1.80
N THR A 74 10.76 4.34 1.90
CA THR A 74 10.97 5.23 0.74
C THR A 74 11.71 4.53 -0.38
N ALA A 75 12.82 3.83 -0.09
CA ALA A 75 13.59 3.11 -1.10
C ALA A 75 12.71 2.07 -1.84
N ARG A 76 11.91 1.32 -1.10
CA ARG A 76 10.96 0.33 -1.65
C ARG A 76 9.90 0.98 -2.53
N VAL A 77 9.20 2.00 -2.01
CA VAL A 77 8.11 2.68 -2.73
C VAL A 77 8.63 3.41 -3.97
N VAL A 78 9.82 4.01 -3.94
CA VAL A 78 10.44 4.64 -5.11
C VAL A 78 10.70 3.60 -6.20
N ALA A 79 11.25 2.42 -5.85
CA ALA A 79 11.47 1.34 -6.81
C ALA A 79 10.16 0.85 -7.43
N GLU A 80 9.14 0.59 -6.61
CA GLU A 80 7.82 0.14 -7.05
C GLU A 80 7.14 1.17 -7.97
N ARG A 81 7.20 2.47 -7.62
CA ARG A 81 6.63 3.56 -8.43
C ARG A 81 7.38 3.74 -9.74
N SER A 82 8.71 3.62 -9.73
CA SER A 82 9.51 3.67 -10.94
C SER A 82 9.15 2.54 -11.89
N PHE A 83 8.95 1.32 -11.37
CA PHE A 83 8.48 0.19 -12.16
C PHE A 83 7.12 0.45 -12.81
N LEU A 84 6.13 0.91 -12.03
CA LEU A 84 4.80 1.22 -12.55
C LEU A 84 4.82 2.33 -13.60
N CYS A 85 5.60 3.39 -13.36
CA CYS A 85 5.76 4.51 -14.27
C CYS A 85 6.35 4.07 -15.61
N THR A 86 7.36 3.19 -15.59
CA THR A 86 7.98 2.64 -16.81
C THR A 86 6.99 1.83 -17.65
N LEU A 87 6.05 1.13 -16.99
CA LEU A 87 4.98 0.39 -17.68
C LEU A 87 3.86 1.30 -18.22
N GLY A 88 3.90 2.62 -17.94
CA GLY A 88 2.81 3.54 -18.26
C GLY A 88 1.53 3.25 -17.46
N GLY A 89 1.66 2.54 -16.34
CA GLY A 89 0.53 2.12 -15.51
C GLY A 89 0.05 3.22 -14.57
N GLY A 90 -1.21 3.10 -14.16
CA GLY A 90 -1.82 3.90 -13.09
C GLY A 90 -2.61 2.99 -12.14
N CYS A 91 -3.41 3.58 -11.24
CA CYS A 91 -4.16 2.82 -10.21
C CYS A 91 -5.09 1.72 -10.76
N SER A 92 -5.50 1.81 -12.02
CA SER A 92 -6.40 0.83 -12.66
C SER A 92 -5.68 -0.21 -13.51
N ALA A 93 -4.34 -0.12 -13.63
CA ALA A 93 -3.57 -1.12 -14.36
C ALA A 93 -3.50 -2.43 -13.54
N PRO A 94 -3.60 -3.60 -14.16
CA PRO A 94 -3.48 -4.90 -13.48
C PRO A 94 -2.00 -5.21 -13.17
N VAL A 95 -1.38 -4.36 -12.37
CA VAL A 95 0.03 -4.42 -11.98
C VAL A 95 0.11 -4.53 -10.47
N ALA A 96 0.87 -5.51 -9.99
CA ALA A 96 1.15 -5.74 -8.59
C ALA A 96 2.65 -5.94 -8.41
N VAL A 97 3.12 -5.80 -7.17
CA VAL A 97 4.53 -5.87 -6.80
C VAL A 97 4.71 -6.57 -5.46
N GLN A 98 5.91 -7.08 -5.23
CA GLN A 98 6.44 -7.36 -3.91
C GLN A 98 7.86 -6.80 -3.84
N SER A 99 8.15 -6.01 -2.82
CA SER A 99 9.49 -5.49 -2.58
C SER A 99 10.01 -5.88 -1.21
N THR A 100 11.29 -6.15 -1.10
CA THR A 100 11.97 -6.36 0.18
C THR A 100 13.31 -5.65 0.18
N LEU A 101 13.69 -5.07 1.32
CA LEU A 101 15.00 -4.46 1.51
C LEU A 101 15.73 -5.22 2.63
N ARG A 102 16.80 -5.92 2.27
CA ARG A 102 17.68 -6.61 3.22
C ARG A 102 19.07 -6.03 3.11
N GLU A 103 19.57 -5.46 4.20
CA GLU A 103 20.86 -4.76 4.25
C GLU A 103 21.01 -3.69 3.16
N ARG A 104 21.66 -4.02 2.05
CA ARG A 104 21.90 -3.13 0.90
C ARG A 104 21.28 -3.63 -0.40
N THR A 105 20.51 -4.71 -0.35
CA THR A 105 19.86 -5.31 -1.52
C THR A 105 18.36 -5.07 -1.46
N LEU A 106 17.84 -4.38 -2.48
CA LEU A 106 16.41 -4.25 -2.72
C LEU A 106 16.02 -5.25 -3.80
N ALA A 107 15.15 -6.20 -3.44
CA ALA A 107 14.51 -7.09 -4.40
C ALA A 107 13.12 -6.54 -4.74
N LEU A 108 12.80 -6.50 -6.03
CA LEU A 108 11.49 -6.12 -6.56
C LEU A 108 11.01 -7.24 -7.48
N THR A 109 9.81 -7.75 -7.22
CA THR A 109 9.09 -8.74 -8.01
C THR A 109 7.83 -8.12 -8.55
#